data_AF-A0A662BFT1-F1
#
_entry.id   AF-A0A662BFT1-F1
#
_cell.length_a   1.000
_cell.length_b   1.000
_cell.length_c   1.000
_cell.angle_alpha   90.00
_cell.angle_beta   90.00
_cell.angle_gamma   90.00
#
_symmetry.space_group_name_H-M   'P 1'
#
loop_
_entity.id
_entity.type
_entity.pdbx_description
1 polymer ?
#
loop_
_entity_poly.entity_id
_entity_poly.type
_entity_poly.pdbx_seq_one_letter_code
_entity_poly.pdbx_strand_id
1 'polypeptide(L)'
;NLSVWLVSLPWKEGKKVKITENIINRGWADPQNHKSLRKSEPLKLGKFYEVSFDLMPDDQIIPKGQQIGLMIFSSDKEFTLLPEPGTELTIDVDATTLTIPVVGGEEAFKNAIK
;
A
#
# COMPACT_ATOMS: atom_id res chain seq x y z
N ASN A 1 -0.26 13.01 5.45
CA ASN A 1 -0.74 12.04 4.44
C ASN A 1 -0.01 10.73 4.62
N LEU A 2 -0.72 9.60 4.51
CA LEU A 2 -0.13 8.28 4.37
C LEU A 2 -0.63 7.71 3.04
N SER A 3 0.29 7.32 2.17
CA SER A 3 0.02 6.71 0.88
C SER A 3 0.62 5.32 0.85
N VAL A 4 -0.12 4.37 0.28
CA VAL A 4 0.31 2.98 0.15
C VAL A 4 0.06 2.51 -1.27
N TRP A 5 1.08 1.94 -1.90
CA TRP A 5 0.95 1.30 -3.20
C TRP A 5 1.30 -0.18 -3.08
N LEU A 6 0.53 -1.03 -3.77
CA LEU A 6 0.93 -2.39 -4.10
C LEU A 6 1.46 -2.40 -5.52
N VAL A 7 2.67 -2.91 -5.69
CA VAL A 7 3.37 -2.96 -6.98
C VAL A 7 3.79 -4.37 -7.33
N SER A 8 3.89 -4.66 -8.62
CA SER A 8 4.45 -5.90 -9.15
C SER A 8 5.88 -5.63 -9.63
N LEU A 9 6.84 -6.39 -9.10
CA LEU A 9 8.27 -6.25 -9.39
C LEU A 9 8.84 -7.54 -9.99
N PRO A 10 9.87 -7.50 -10.86
CA PRO A 10 10.57 -6.30 -11.31
C PRO A 10 9.68 -5.41 -12.18
N TRP A 11 9.93 -4.11 -12.08
CA TRP A 11 9.21 -3.11 -12.86
C TRP A 11 9.45 -3.35 -14.34
N LYS A 12 8.38 -3.45 -15.11
CA LYS A 12 8.44 -3.62 -16.56
C LYS A 12 8.45 -2.27 -17.24
N GLU A 13 9.33 -2.12 -18.21
CA GLU A 13 9.43 -0.91 -19.04
C GLU A 13 9.12 -1.21 -20.51
N GLY A 14 8.67 -0.19 -21.23
CA GLY A 14 8.44 -0.26 -22.67
C GLY A 14 7.08 0.31 -23.08
N LYS A 15 6.99 0.76 -24.34
CA LYS A 15 5.81 1.47 -24.88
C LYS A 15 4.51 0.67 -24.85
N LYS A 16 4.58 -0.66 -24.74
CA LYS A 16 3.42 -1.57 -24.72
C LYS A 16 3.04 -2.03 -23.31
N VAL A 17 3.87 -1.76 -22.30
CA VAL A 17 3.61 -2.17 -20.92
C VAL A 17 2.48 -1.31 -20.38
N LYS A 18 1.41 -1.95 -19.92
CA LYS A 18 0.33 -1.23 -19.25
C LYS A 18 0.76 -0.88 -17.83
N ILE A 19 0.30 0.25 -17.31
CA ILE A 19 0.62 0.65 -15.93
C ILE A 19 0.13 -0.40 -14.90
N THR A 20 -0.97 -1.08 -15.19
CA THR A 20 -1.53 -2.17 -14.38
C THR A 20 -0.67 -3.43 -14.38
N GLU A 21 0.37 -3.54 -15.20
CA GLU A 21 1.35 -4.63 -15.07
C GLU A 21 2.37 -4.38 -13.96
N ASN A 22 2.47 -3.14 -13.48
CA ASN A 22 3.43 -2.72 -12.47
C ASN A 22 2.74 -2.21 -11.19
N ILE A 23 1.59 -1.56 -11.32
CA ILE A 23 0.81 -1.06 -10.19
C ILE A 23 -0.42 -1.94 -10.05
N ILE A 24 -0.48 -2.64 -8.91
CA ILE A 24 -1.60 -3.50 -8.54
C ILE A 24 -2.69 -2.63 -7.94
N ASN A 25 -2.37 -1.88 -6.89
CA ASN A 25 -3.35 -1.06 -6.19
C ASN A 25 -2.71 0.16 -5.52
N ARG A 26 -3.54 1.15 -5.17
CA ARG A 26 -3.13 2.34 -4.45
C ARG A 26 -4.20 2.71 -3.42
N GLY A 27 -3.78 3.17 -2.26
CA GLY A 27 -4.65 3.62 -1.19
C GLY A 27 -4.02 4.77 -0.41
N TRP A 28 -4.87 5.54 0.27
CA TRP A 28 -4.48 6.71 1.04
C TRP A 28 -5.27 6.76 2.34
N ALA A 29 -4.62 7.21 3.40
CA ALA A 29 -5.23 7.46 4.69
C ALA A 29 -4.71 8.77 5.28
N ASP A 30 -5.55 9.44 6.07
CA ASP A 30 -5.09 10.47 7.00
C ASP A 30 -4.84 9.79 8.36
N PRO A 31 -3.59 9.74 8.85
CA PRO A 31 -3.32 9.17 10.16
C PRO A 31 -4.03 9.91 11.32
N GLN A 32 -4.48 11.16 11.14
CA GLN A 32 -5.33 11.85 12.12
C GLN A 32 -6.71 11.18 12.30
N ASN A 33 -7.13 10.37 11.33
CA ASN A 33 -8.38 9.61 11.34
C ASN A 33 -8.20 8.18 11.89
N HIS A 34 -7.06 7.86 12.51
CA HIS A 34 -6.75 6.51 13.00
C HIS A 34 -7.81 5.88 13.93
N LYS A 35 -8.61 6.70 14.63
CA LYS A 35 -9.74 6.26 15.48
C LYS A 35 -11.11 6.38 14.82
N SER A 36 -11.25 7.18 13.77
CA SER A 36 -12.55 7.48 13.17
C SER A 36 -12.42 8.05 11.76
N LEU A 37 -13.19 7.48 10.84
CA LEU A 37 -13.34 8.03 9.48
C LEU A 37 -14.06 9.39 9.43
N ARG A 38 -14.72 9.81 10.52
CA ARG A 38 -15.54 11.05 10.54
C ARG A 38 -14.99 12.16 11.42
N LYS A 39 -14.04 11.85 12.31
CA LYS A 39 -13.44 12.82 13.23
C LYS A 39 -11.93 12.64 13.24
N SER A 40 -11.22 13.72 12.93
CA SER A 40 -9.77 13.79 13.03
C SER A 40 -9.35 14.26 14.42
N GLU A 41 -8.16 13.84 14.86
CA GLU A 41 -7.48 14.40 16.03
C GLU A 41 -6.00 14.69 15.71
N PRO A 42 -5.41 15.75 16.29
CA PRO A 42 -3.99 16.04 16.09
C PRO A 42 -3.09 14.90 16.59
N LEU A 43 -2.05 14.61 15.82
CA LEU A 43 -1.04 13.61 16.17
C LEU A 43 0.04 14.21 17.08
N LYS A 44 0.60 13.38 17.95
CA LYS A 44 1.74 13.74 18.81
C LYS A 44 3.03 13.19 18.20
N LEU A 45 4.05 14.04 18.09
CA LEU A 45 5.37 13.63 17.62
C LEU A 45 5.95 12.50 18.50
N GLY A 46 6.57 11.50 17.85
CA GLY A 46 7.19 10.35 18.54
C GLY A 46 6.22 9.32 19.10
N LYS A 47 4.90 9.52 18.96
CA LYS A 47 3.90 8.53 19.34
C LYS A 47 3.51 7.69 18.11
N PHE A 48 3.49 6.36 18.28
CA PHE A 48 2.94 5.46 17.28
C PHE A 48 1.42 5.44 17.30
N TYR A 49 0.85 5.33 16.10
CA TYR A 49 -0.59 5.24 15.85
C TYR A 49 -0.84 4.08 14.89
N GLU A 50 -1.82 3.24 15.21
CA GLU A 50 -2.28 2.19 14.31
C GLU A 50 -3.29 2.77 13.32
N VAL A 51 -3.04 2.62 12.03
CA VAL A 51 -3.92 3.10 10.96
C VAL A 51 -4.33 1.89 10.12
N SER A 52 -5.62 1.57 10.15
CA SER A 52 -6.19 0.41 9.45
C SER A 52 -7.20 0.88 8.41
N PHE A 53 -7.01 0.46 7.17
CA PHE A 53 -7.88 0.80 6.05
C PHE A 53 -7.80 -0.26 4.95
N ASP A 54 -8.88 -0.38 4.19
CA ASP A 54 -8.94 -1.26 3.03
C ASP A 54 -8.40 -0.53 1.79
N LEU A 55 -7.74 -1.29 0.91
CA LEU A 55 -7.42 -0.84 -0.43
C LEU A 55 -8.65 -0.94 -1.34
N MET A 56 -8.59 -0.32 -2.51
CA MET A 56 -9.69 -0.43 -3.48
C MET A 56 -9.81 -1.88 -3.96
N PRO A 57 -11.02 -2.42 -4.15
CA PRO A 57 -11.20 -3.79 -4.62
C PRO A 57 -10.63 -3.95 -6.04
N ASP A 58 -9.88 -5.03 -6.26
CA ASP A 58 -9.24 -5.33 -7.53
C ASP A 58 -9.06 -6.85 -7.72
N ASP A 59 -8.89 -7.30 -8.95
CA ASP A 59 -8.56 -8.68 -9.31
C ASP A 59 -7.36 -8.68 -10.28
N GLN A 60 -6.24 -9.20 -9.80
CA GLN A 60 -4.94 -9.09 -10.48
C GLN A 60 -4.24 -10.45 -10.49
N ILE A 61 -3.88 -10.92 -11.68
CA ILE A 61 -2.98 -12.06 -11.83
C ILE A 61 -1.53 -11.56 -11.70
N ILE A 62 -0.77 -12.15 -10.78
CA ILE A 62 0.68 -11.92 -10.65
C ILE A 62 1.43 -13.00 -11.44
N PRO A 63 2.11 -12.65 -12.55
CA PRO A 63 2.86 -13.59 -13.36
C PRO A 63 4.01 -14.26 -12.57
N LYS A 64 4.35 -15.49 -12.95
CA LYS A 64 5.53 -16.19 -12.44
C LYS A 64 6.79 -15.33 -12.63
N GLY A 65 7.61 -15.26 -11.57
CA GLY A 65 8.84 -14.46 -11.55
C GLY A 65 8.62 -13.01 -11.14
N GLN A 66 7.38 -12.56 -10.98
CA GLN A 66 7.08 -11.29 -10.33
C GLN A 66 6.78 -11.47 -8.83
N GLN A 67 6.96 -10.39 -8.07
CA GLN A 67 6.75 -10.30 -6.63
C GLN A 67 5.85 -9.10 -6.33
N ILE A 68 5.00 -9.23 -5.31
CA ILE A 68 4.21 -8.11 -4.78
C ILE A 68 5.10 -7.31 -3.82
N GLY A 69 5.26 -6.02 -4.09
CA GLY A 69 5.92 -5.07 -3.19
C GLY A 69 4.89 -4.15 -2.52
N LEU A 70 5.03 -3.96 -1.21
CA LEU A 70 4.31 -2.94 -0.45
C LEU A 70 5.18 -1.68 -0.34
N MET A 71 4.71 -0.58 -0.91
CA MET A 71 5.35 0.74 -0.79
C MET A 71 4.53 1.61 0.15
N ILE A 72 5.16 2.13 1.20
CA ILE A 72 4.55 3.06 2.16
C ILE A 72 5.31 4.38 2.11
N PHE A 73 4.60 5.48 1.92
CA PHE A 73 5.20 6.82 1.81
C PHE A 73 4.20 7.91 2.18
N SER A 74 4.64 9.18 2.27
CA SER A 74 3.77 10.29 2.68
C SER A 74 2.87 10.78 1.53
N SER A 75 3.43 11.58 0.62
CA SER A 75 2.65 12.28 -0.40
C SER A 75 2.76 11.62 -1.77
N ASP A 76 1.62 11.20 -2.30
CA ASP A 76 1.41 10.86 -3.70
C ASP A 76 1.21 12.12 -4.54
N LYS A 77 2.07 12.29 -5.55
CA LYS A 77 2.08 13.44 -6.46
C LYS A 77 0.79 13.59 -7.27
N GLU A 78 0.05 12.49 -7.46
CA GLU A 78 -1.14 12.46 -8.30
C GLU A 78 -2.42 12.72 -7.49
N PHE A 79 -2.44 12.38 -6.19
CA PHE A 79 -3.69 12.27 -5.42
C PHE A 79 -3.68 12.90 -4.02
N THR A 80 -2.54 13.36 -3.51
CA THR A 80 -2.46 13.97 -2.18
C THR A 80 -1.91 15.40 -2.21
N LEU A 81 -2.08 16.10 -1.09
CA LEU A 81 -1.43 17.39 -0.88
C LEU A 81 0.09 17.24 -0.87
N LEU A 82 0.77 18.27 -1.39
CA LEU A 82 2.23 18.37 -1.46
C LEU A 82 2.70 19.48 -0.52
N PRO A 83 2.72 19.23 0.81
CA PRO A 83 3.24 20.20 1.77
C PRO A 83 4.75 20.36 1.60
N GLU A 84 5.29 21.38 2.26
CA GLU A 84 6.74 21.58 2.35
C GLU A 84 7.45 20.32 2.90
N PRO A 85 8.64 20.00 2.38
CA PRO A 85 9.39 18.83 2.83
C PRO A 85 9.84 18.97 4.29
N GLY A 86 10.09 17.84 4.94
CA GLY A 86 10.63 17.79 6.32
C GLY A 86 9.83 16.93 7.29
N THR A 87 8.67 16.40 6.88
CA THR A 87 7.97 15.38 7.67
C THR A 87 8.67 14.04 7.50
N GLU A 88 9.10 13.45 8.60
CA GLU A 88 9.66 12.10 8.66
C GLU A 88 8.59 11.11 9.10
N LEU A 89 8.48 10.00 8.38
CA LEU A 89 7.58 8.90 8.70
C LEU A 89 8.40 7.73 9.20
N THR A 90 8.11 7.28 10.42
CA THR A 90 8.69 6.05 10.98
C THR A 90 7.62 4.97 10.98
N ILE A 91 7.94 3.82 10.38
CA ILE A 91 7.06 2.65 10.32
C ILE A 91 7.65 1.55 11.17
N ASP A 92 6.85 0.99 12.07
CA ASP A 92 7.16 -0.26 12.75
C ASP A 92 6.74 -1.42 11.85
N VAL A 93 7.72 -2.03 11.17
CA VAL A 93 7.47 -3.09 10.20
C VAL A 93 7.07 -4.41 10.87
N ASP A 94 7.51 -4.66 12.09
CA ASP A 94 7.17 -5.88 12.84
C ASP A 94 5.70 -5.85 13.30
N ALA A 95 5.15 -4.65 13.51
CA ALA A 95 3.75 -4.42 13.83
C ALA A 95 2.86 -4.11 12.61
N THR A 96 3.38 -4.20 11.38
CA THR A 96 2.63 -3.90 10.15
C THR A 96 2.20 -5.18 9.44
N THR A 97 0.91 -5.29 9.11
CA THR A 97 0.36 -6.45 8.40
C THR A 97 -0.32 -6.05 7.10
N LEU A 98 -0.16 -6.87 6.07
CA LEU A 98 -0.88 -6.77 4.80
C LEU A 98 -1.68 -8.06 4.57
N THR A 99 -2.99 -7.92 4.40
CA THR A 99 -3.89 -9.05 4.09
C THR A 99 -4.28 -9.01 2.63
N ILE A 100 -3.97 -10.08 1.88
CA ILE A 100 -4.31 -10.20 0.45
C ILE A 100 -5.19 -11.44 0.26
N PRO A 101 -6.44 -11.29 -0.22
CA PRO A 101 -7.26 -12.44 -0.59
C PRO A 101 -6.70 -13.11 -1.84
N VAL A 102 -6.56 -14.43 -1.82
CA VAL A 102 -6.10 -15.23 -2.96
C VAL A 102 -7.25 -16.09 -3.46
N VAL A 103 -7.50 -16.05 -4.78
CA VAL A 103 -8.49 -16.93 -5.42
C VAL A 103 -8.10 -18.39 -5.20
N GLY A 104 -9.01 -19.18 -4.62
CA GLY A 104 -8.74 -20.57 -4.23
C GLY A 104 -8.04 -20.73 -2.86
N GLY A 105 -7.76 -19.63 -2.16
CA GLY A 105 -7.26 -19.64 -0.78
C GLY A 105 -5.80 -20.08 -0.61
N GLU A 106 -5.46 -20.45 0.62
CA GLU A 106 -4.08 -20.74 1.03
C GLU A 106 -3.47 -21.95 0.31
N GLU A 107 -4.29 -22.97 -0.02
CA GLU A 107 -3.82 -24.15 -0.76
C GLU A 107 -3.37 -23.77 -2.18
N ALA A 108 -4.16 -22.95 -2.88
CA ALA A 108 -3.80 -22.45 -4.20
C ALA A 108 -2.50 -21.62 -4.15
N PHE A 109 -2.35 -20.77 -3.13
CA PHE A 109 -1.12 -20.00 -2.92
C PHE A 109 0.10 -20.90 -2.70
N LYS A 110 0.01 -21.86 -1.76
CA LYS A 110 1.10 -22.81 -1.47
C LYS A 110 1.53 -23.60 -2.71
N ASN A 111 0.58 -23.98 -3.57
CA ASN A 111 0.89 -24.68 -4.82
C ASN A 111 1.55 -23.78 -5.86
N ALA A 112 1.23 -22.48 -5.89
CA ALA A 112 1.80 -21.52 -6.83
C ALA A 112 3.25 -21.11 -6.50
N ILE A 113 3.65 -21.17 -5.22
CA ILE A 113 4.98 -20.78 -4.75
C ILE A 113 5.93 -21.97 -4.49
N LYS A 114 5.46 -23.21 -4.64
CA LYS A 114 6.30 -24.42 -4.66
C LYS A 114 7.13 -24.47 -5.94
#